data_AF-A0ABD1MSP2-F1
#
_entry.id   AF-A0ABD1MSP2-F1
#
_cell.length_a   1.000
_cell.length_b   1.000
_cell.length_c   1.000
_cell.angle_alpha   90.00
_cell.angle_beta   90.00
_cell.angle_gamma   90.00
#
_symmetry.space_group_name_H-M   'P 1'
#
loop_
_entity.id
_entity.type
_entity.pdbx_description
1 polymer ?
#
loop_
_entity_poly.entity_id
_entity_poly.type
_entity_poly.pdbx_seq_one_letter_code
_entity_poly.pdbx_strand_id
1 'polypeptide(L)'
;MAKLFFLLLTIFFSHTIAVRISEASTAPTLHAKLSSSNRTIPHPEAYFNSSKLSISININPNIINTLLQSLQEAISEATKLSDLLNNAGHSSIIENKIGAVQDCRELQQSTLVSLKRSLSGIRSQDTRKLVDARIYLSAALTNKDTCLESLSSASGTLKPVLVDSVISSYKHVSDSLSMLPKPEMKASEGHKHRRLLWLLRKKHRLLQSNDGVFVVATDGTGNFSTITEAINFAPNNSVGRTVIYVREGTYEENVEVPSYKTNIVLLGDGKDATVIAGNRSAIDGWTTFRSATLAVSGDGFLARDIAFENKAGPEKHQAVALRVNADFTAFFRCAMYGYQDTLYVHSFRQFYRECDIYGTIDFIFGNAAVVIQASNIVSMMPLPGQFTVITAQSRDSPDEDTGISIQNCSILATTELYSNSASVKSYLGRPWRLYSRTVLLESYIDVFIDPKGWTEWSDDEGLDTLYYGEYANYGPGSGTVNRVKWEGYHLMDYDTAYNFSVSEFIIGGAWLGSTSFPYDDGI
;
A
#
# COMPACT_ATOMS: atom_id res chain seq x y z
N MET A 1 21.64 -21.02 63.25
CA MET A 1 20.36 -20.34 63.54
C MET A 1 19.29 -20.92 62.60
N ALA A 2 18.19 -21.39 63.19
CA ALA A 2 17.10 -22.22 62.61
C ALA A 2 16.39 -21.56 61.41
N LYS A 3 16.02 -22.26 60.31
CA LYS A 3 14.89 -23.21 60.09
C LYS A 3 13.50 -22.60 60.44
N LEU A 4 12.37 -22.81 59.76
CA LEU A 4 11.89 -23.52 58.56
C LEU A 4 10.33 -23.45 58.60
N PHE A 5 9.64 -23.21 57.48
CA PHE A 5 8.30 -23.71 57.02
C PHE A 5 6.93 -23.68 57.77
N PHE A 6 5.89 -23.75 56.91
CA PHE A 6 4.48 -24.24 57.01
C PHE A 6 3.51 -23.43 57.91
N LEU A 7 2.17 -23.39 57.79
CA LEU A 7 1.07 -23.58 56.80
C LEU A 7 -0.23 -23.60 57.67
N LEU A 8 -1.40 -23.40 57.07
CA LEU A 8 -2.76 -23.85 57.46
C LEU A 8 -3.80 -22.81 57.94
N LEU A 9 -4.86 -22.78 57.13
CA LEU A 9 -6.30 -22.61 57.40
C LEU A 9 -6.76 -22.69 58.87
N THR A 10 -7.79 -21.91 59.21
CA THR A 10 -9.15 -22.43 59.49
C THR A 10 -10.20 -21.31 59.62
N ILE A 11 -11.42 -21.71 59.25
CA ILE A 11 -12.70 -21.01 59.16
C ILE A 11 -13.35 -20.88 60.55
N PHE A 12 -14.10 -19.81 60.83
CA PHE A 12 -15.36 -19.90 61.61
C PHE A 12 -16.35 -18.77 61.31
N PHE A 13 -17.63 -19.18 61.24
CA PHE A 13 -18.87 -18.47 60.95
C PHE A 13 -19.45 -17.70 62.16
N SER A 14 -20.25 -16.64 61.89
CA SER A 14 -21.60 -16.39 62.48
C SER A 14 -22.14 -15.03 61.98
N HIS A 15 -23.13 -14.96 61.08
CA HIS A 15 -24.60 -14.95 61.30
C HIS A 15 -25.18 -13.74 62.05
N THR A 16 -25.84 -12.82 61.31
CA THR A 16 -27.07 -12.12 61.71
C THR A 16 -27.94 -11.75 60.47
N ILE A 17 -28.93 -12.61 60.22
CA ILE A 17 -30.38 -12.35 60.02
C ILE A 17 -30.88 -11.14 59.19
N ALA A 18 -31.56 -11.48 58.08
CA ALA A 18 -32.84 -11.02 57.48
C ALA A 18 -33.18 -9.51 57.42
N VAL A 19 -33.75 -8.97 56.33
CA VAL A 19 -35.12 -9.23 55.82
C VAL A 19 -35.23 -8.83 54.34
N ARG A 20 -35.96 -9.63 53.55
CA ARG A 20 -36.47 -9.31 52.19
C ARG A 20 -37.72 -8.43 52.29
N ILE A 21 -37.82 -7.41 51.43
CA ILE A 21 -39.09 -6.93 50.85
C ILE A 21 -38.87 -6.68 49.35
N SER A 22 -39.90 -7.03 48.59
CA SER A 22 -40.04 -7.21 47.14
C SER A 22 -40.32 -5.93 46.34
N GLU A 23 -40.04 -6.02 45.02
CA GLU A 23 -40.71 -5.32 43.89
C GLU A 23 -40.61 -3.78 43.83
N ALA A 24 -40.64 -3.07 42.71
CA ALA A 24 -40.48 -3.30 41.28
C ALA A 24 -40.39 -1.88 40.65
N SER A 25 -39.69 -1.75 39.52
CA SER A 25 -39.78 -0.66 38.51
C SER A 25 -39.81 0.81 38.97
N THR A 26 -38.85 1.60 38.50
CA THR A 26 -39.08 2.78 37.63
C THR A 26 -37.75 3.49 37.36
N ALA A 27 -37.47 3.75 36.08
CA ALA A 27 -36.37 4.60 35.66
C ALA A 27 -36.66 6.07 35.99
N PRO A 28 -35.63 6.89 36.26
CA PRO A 28 -35.68 8.30 35.94
C PRO A 28 -34.51 8.75 35.05
N THR A 29 -34.90 9.14 33.84
CA THR A 29 -34.48 10.33 33.08
C THR A 29 -33.26 11.15 33.54
N LEU A 30 -32.38 11.31 32.55
CA LEU A 30 -31.43 12.39 32.28
C LEU A 30 -31.88 13.79 32.77
N HIS A 31 -31.04 14.51 33.52
CA HIS A 31 -30.49 15.83 33.12
C HIS A 31 -29.64 16.49 34.24
N ALA A 32 -28.61 17.21 33.78
CA ALA A 32 -27.85 18.29 34.43
C ALA A 32 -26.60 17.92 35.24
N LYS A 33 -25.42 18.06 34.60
CA LYS A 33 -24.51 19.19 34.85
C LYS A 33 -23.31 19.16 33.89
N LEU A 34 -23.36 20.04 32.89
CA LEU A 34 -22.16 20.61 32.26
C LEU A 34 -21.72 21.79 33.12
N SER A 35 -20.59 21.65 33.80
CA SER A 35 -19.64 22.77 33.96
C SER A 35 -18.32 22.29 34.58
N SER A 36 -17.25 22.60 33.85
CA SER A 36 -15.89 22.93 34.30
C SER A 36 -14.78 21.86 34.16
N SER A 37 -13.84 22.24 33.29
CA SER A 37 -12.39 22.03 33.31
C SER A 37 -11.78 20.86 32.52
N ASN A 38 -11.41 21.18 31.28
CA ASN A 38 -10.15 20.85 30.60
C ASN A 38 -9.37 19.63 31.11
N ARG A 39 -9.60 18.47 30.47
CA ARG A 39 -8.54 17.52 30.06
C ARG A 39 -8.96 16.85 28.75
N THR A 40 -8.12 16.99 27.73
CA THR A 40 -8.23 16.36 26.41
C THR A 40 -8.15 14.84 26.53
N ILE A 41 -8.98 14.16 25.73
CA ILE A 41 -9.33 12.73 25.74
C ILE A 41 -8.09 11.84 25.49
N PRO A 42 -7.95 10.68 26.15
CA PRO A 42 -8.21 9.40 25.48
C PRO A 42 -9.10 8.49 26.35
N HIS A 43 -10.25 8.09 25.81
CA HIS A 43 -11.19 7.16 26.45
C HIS A 43 -11.26 5.84 25.67
N PRO A 44 -11.67 4.77 26.36
CA PRO A 44 -11.18 3.42 26.16
C PRO A 44 -12.17 2.55 25.38
N GLU A 45 -11.70 1.35 25.08
CA GLU A 45 -12.36 0.15 24.53
C GLU A 45 -13.90 0.10 24.61
N ALA A 46 -14.51 -0.33 23.51
CA ALA A 46 -15.88 -0.83 23.49
C ALA A 46 -16.01 -2.05 22.57
N TYR A 47 -16.09 -3.21 23.22
CA TYR A 47 -16.67 -4.46 22.73
C TYR A 47 -18.20 -4.28 22.58
N PHE A 48 -18.86 -4.84 21.55
CA PHE A 48 -20.14 -5.60 21.64
C PHE A 48 -20.84 -5.87 20.29
N ASN A 49 -21.20 -7.15 20.14
CA ASN A 49 -22.34 -7.83 19.49
C ASN A 49 -22.94 -7.41 18.13
N SER A 50 -22.98 -8.46 17.31
CA SER A 50 -23.54 -8.62 15.96
C SER A 50 -25.03 -8.34 15.82
N SER A 51 -25.37 -7.68 14.72
CA SER A 51 -26.59 -7.93 13.94
C SER A 51 -26.31 -7.50 12.50
N LYS A 52 -26.37 -8.44 11.54
CA LYS A 52 -26.47 -8.17 10.09
C LYS A 52 -27.36 -6.94 9.80
N LEU A 53 -26.73 -5.85 9.39
CA LEU A 53 -27.37 -4.79 8.63
C LEU A 53 -26.30 -4.21 7.69
N SER A 54 -26.65 -3.96 6.43
CA SER A 54 -25.95 -2.94 5.64
C SER A 54 -26.14 -1.63 6.39
N ILE A 55 -25.18 -1.26 7.25
CA ILE A 55 -25.26 -0.04 8.04
C ILE A 55 -25.03 1.11 7.06
N SER A 56 -26.10 1.84 6.74
CA SER A 56 -25.97 3.25 6.37
C SER A 56 -25.18 3.92 7.49
N ILE A 57 -23.92 4.28 7.23
CA ILE A 57 -23.12 5.01 8.21
C ILE A 57 -23.81 6.36 8.38
N ASN A 58 -24.63 6.48 9.44
CA ASN A 58 -25.31 7.72 9.75
C ASN A 58 -24.31 8.63 10.47
N ILE A 59 -23.39 9.21 9.69
CA ILE A 59 -22.42 10.17 10.21
C ILE A 59 -23.20 11.39 10.66
N ASN A 60 -22.93 11.86 11.88
CA ASN A 60 -23.54 13.07 12.41
C ASN A 60 -23.41 14.22 11.37
N PRO A 61 -24.51 14.88 10.97
CA PRO A 61 -24.48 15.95 9.98
C PRO A 61 -23.44 17.04 10.26
N ASN A 62 -23.14 17.29 11.54
CA ASN A 62 -22.11 18.24 11.95
C ASN A 62 -20.69 17.76 11.57
N ILE A 63 -20.40 16.46 11.70
CA ILE A 63 -19.11 15.88 11.33
C ILE A 63 -18.91 15.93 9.81
N ILE A 64 -19.94 15.63 9.02
CA ILE A 64 -19.87 15.76 7.55
C ILE A 64 -19.58 17.21 7.16
N ASN A 65 -20.23 18.19 7.78
CA ASN A 65 -19.99 19.60 7.49
C ASN A 65 -18.57 20.03 7.85
N THR A 66 -18.06 19.64 9.02
CA THR A 66 -16.67 19.91 9.43
C THR A 66 -15.67 19.24 8.48
N LEU A 67 -15.91 17.99 8.09
CA LEU A 67 -15.07 17.27 7.11
C LEU A 67 -15.07 17.97 5.75
N LEU A 68 -16.24 18.38 5.25
CA LEU A 68 -16.36 19.09 3.98
C LEU A 68 -15.67 20.46 4.01
N GLN A 69 -15.65 21.14 5.17
CA GLN A 69 -14.92 22.38 5.36
C GLN A 69 -13.40 22.12 5.39
N SER A 70 -12.94 21.17 6.20
CA SER A 70 -11.52 20.79 6.28
C SER A 70 -10.98 20.40 4.91
N LEU A 71 -11.75 19.66 4.12
CA LEU A 71 -11.34 19.26 2.77
C LEU A 71 -11.33 20.43 1.77
N GLN A 72 -12.21 21.42 1.92
CA GLN A 72 -12.16 22.64 1.11
C GLN A 72 -10.92 23.48 1.44
N GLU A 73 -10.57 23.57 2.73
CA GLU A 73 -9.33 24.21 3.19
C GLU A 73 -8.11 23.45 2.64
N ALA A 74 -8.10 22.11 2.69
CA ALA A 74 -7.07 21.28 2.10
C ALA A 74 -6.90 21.54 0.59
N ILE A 75 -7.99 21.64 -0.17
CA ILE A 75 -7.95 21.96 -1.62
C ILE A 75 -7.38 23.37 -1.84
N SER A 76 -7.78 24.34 -1.02
CA SER A 76 -7.28 25.71 -1.09
C SER A 76 -5.77 25.77 -0.86
N GLU A 77 -5.27 25.19 0.24
CA GLU A 77 -3.84 25.16 0.54
C GLU A 77 -3.05 24.36 -0.50
N ALA A 78 -3.57 23.21 -0.94
CA ALA A 78 -2.98 22.42 -2.00
C ALA A 78 -2.87 23.20 -3.32
N THR A 79 -3.83 24.08 -3.62
CA THR A 79 -3.79 24.93 -4.83
C THR A 79 -2.70 25.99 -4.70
N LYS A 80 -2.61 26.68 -3.55
CA LYS A 80 -1.55 27.66 -3.27
C LYS A 80 -0.16 27.04 -3.38
N LEU A 81 0.02 25.83 -2.82
CA LEU A 81 1.27 25.09 -2.92
C LEU A 81 1.61 24.72 -4.37
N SER A 82 0.62 24.33 -5.17
CA SER A 82 0.83 24.07 -6.60
C SER A 82 1.33 25.33 -7.32
N ASP A 83 0.77 26.50 -7.03
CA ASP A 83 1.22 27.76 -7.61
C ASP A 83 2.66 28.10 -7.18
N LEU A 84 2.99 27.88 -5.89
CA LEU A 84 4.34 28.08 -5.36
C LEU A 84 5.37 27.17 -6.06
N LEU A 85 5.06 25.88 -6.20
CA LEU A 85 5.93 24.89 -6.85
C LEU A 85 6.14 25.21 -8.35
N ASN A 86 5.12 25.68 -9.04
CA ASN A 86 5.23 26.11 -10.44
C ASN A 86 6.15 27.33 -10.59
N ASN A 87 6.10 28.27 -9.64
CA ASN A 87 6.94 29.47 -9.64
C ASN A 87 8.37 29.24 -9.11
N ALA A 88 8.62 28.16 -8.36
CA ALA A 88 9.90 27.87 -7.73
C ALA A 88 11.06 27.63 -8.72
N GLY A 89 10.77 27.33 -9.99
CA GLY A 89 11.77 26.96 -11.01
C GLY A 89 12.68 28.10 -11.51
N HIS A 90 12.54 29.33 -11.00
CA HIS A 90 13.16 30.52 -11.61
C HIS A 90 14.38 31.12 -10.90
N SER A 91 14.96 30.56 -9.82
CA SER A 91 16.37 30.84 -9.40
C SER A 91 16.80 30.36 -8.00
N SER A 92 15.90 29.91 -7.11
CA SER A 92 16.23 29.82 -5.66
C SER A 92 16.24 28.40 -5.05
N ILE A 93 15.94 27.36 -5.83
CA ILE A 93 16.12 25.96 -5.45
C ILE A 93 17.15 25.30 -6.37
N ILE A 94 18.09 24.57 -5.77
CA ILE A 94 19.15 23.84 -6.46
C ILE A 94 18.85 22.35 -6.29
N GLU A 95 18.52 21.68 -7.38
CA GLU A 95 18.23 20.25 -7.43
C GLU A 95 19.54 19.44 -7.48
N ASN A 96 19.94 18.80 -6.37
CA ASN A 96 21.09 17.90 -6.38
C ASN A 96 20.74 16.49 -6.91
N LYS A 97 19.45 16.21 -7.05
CA LYS A 97 18.90 15.05 -7.74
C LYS A 97 17.96 15.51 -8.85
N ILE A 98 18.03 14.85 -10.01
CA ILE A 98 17.26 15.14 -11.20
C ILE A 98 15.77 14.98 -10.89
N GLY A 99 15.03 16.09 -10.98
CA GLY A 99 13.58 16.13 -10.89
C GLY A 99 13.01 16.19 -9.48
N ALA A 100 13.78 16.54 -8.45
CA ALA A 100 13.28 16.69 -7.08
C ALA A 100 12.08 17.64 -6.93
N VAL A 101 12.09 18.79 -7.62
CA VAL A 101 10.97 19.75 -7.66
C VAL A 101 9.87 19.26 -8.59
N GLN A 102 10.25 18.59 -9.67
CA GLN A 102 9.28 18.02 -10.62
C GLN A 102 8.42 16.93 -9.95
N ASP A 103 9.02 16.10 -9.09
CA ASP A 103 8.32 15.10 -8.29
C ASP A 103 7.23 15.76 -7.45
N CYS A 104 7.58 16.81 -6.70
CA CYS A 104 6.61 17.59 -5.94
C CYS A 104 5.50 18.17 -6.80
N ARG A 105 5.78 18.68 -8.00
CA ARG A 105 4.75 19.22 -8.90
C ARG A 105 3.75 18.15 -9.34
N GLU A 106 4.24 16.99 -9.77
CA GLU A 106 3.40 15.88 -10.24
C GLU A 106 2.59 15.25 -9.11
N LEU A 107 3.24 15.02 -7.96
CA LEU A 107 2.60 14.51 -6.75
C LEU A 107 1.54 15.49 -6.24
N GLN A 108 1.79 16.80 -6.30
CA GLN A 108 0.82 17.82 -5.92
C GLN A 108 -0.39 17.87 -6.86
N GLN A 109 -0.17 17.72 -8.18
CA GLN A 109 -1.27 17.61 -9.14
C GLN A 109 -2.13 16.37 -8.87
N SER A 110 -1.51 15.23 -8.61
CA SER A 110 -2.20 13.99 -8.20
C SER A 110 -3.01 14.21 -6.91
N THR A 111 -2.41 14.86 -5.90
CA THR A 111 -3.11 15.22 -4.65
C THR A 111 -4.36 16.06 -4.91
N LEU A 112 -4.27 17.10 -5.74
CA LEU A 112 -5.44 17.94 -6.05
C LEU A 112 -6.58 17.14 -6.70
N VAL A 113 -6.26 16.15 -7.53
CA VAL A 113 -7.25 15.23 -8.11
C VAL A 113 -7.88 14.37 -7.00
N SER A 114 -7.07 13.75 -6.13
CA SER A 114 -7.53 12.95 -5.01
C SER A 114 -8.43 13.71 -4.03
N LEU A 115 -8.08 14.96 -3.70
CA LEU A 115 -8.89 15.81 -2.82
C LEU A 115 -10.25 16.15 -3.45
N LYS A 116 -10.27 16.50 -4.75
CA LYS A 116 -11.53 16.78 -5.47
C LYS A 116 -12.42 15.54 -5.59
N ARG A 117 -11.84 14.36 -5.84
CA ARG A 117 -12.56 13.08 -5.85
C ARG A 117 -13.14 12.75 -4.48
N SER A 118 -12.36 12.93 -3.42
CA SER A 118 -12.81 12.75 -2.03
C SER A 118 -13.98 13.68 -1.70
N LEU A 119 -13.90 14.95 -2.11
CA LEU A 119 -14.95 15.94 -1.88
C LEU A 119 -16.26 15.54 -2.59
N SER A 120 -16.15 15.11 -3.85
CA SER A 120 -17.31 14.60 -4.61
C SER A 120 -17.91 13.36 -3.97
N GLY A 121 -17.07 12.42 -3.53
CA GLY A 121 -17.47 11.19 -2.85
C GLY A 121 -18.25 11.46 -1.57
N ILE A 122 -17.66 12.26 -0.66
CA ILE A 122 -18.27 12.62 0.63
C ILE A 122 -19.60 13.37 0.44
N ARG A 123 -19.67 14.31 -0.50
CA ARG A 123 -20.93 15.04 -0.79
C ARG A 123 -22.07 14.13 -1.24
N SER A 124 -21.76 13.03 -1.93
CA SER A 124 -22.78 12.10 -2.38
C SER A 124 -23.35 11.21 -1.27
N GLN A 125 -22.68 11.17 -0.10
CA GLN A 125 -23.02 10.31 1.05
C GLN A 125 -23.12 8.81 0.72
N ASP A 126 -22.55 8.40 -0.42
CA ASP A 126 -22.44 7.00 -0.79
C ASP A 126 -21.34 6.33 0.03
N THR A 127 -21.71 5.36 0.86
CA THR A 127 -20.79 4.59 1.70
C THR A 127 -19.58 4.03 0.95
N ARG A 128 -19.72 3.58 -0.31
CA ARG A 128 -18.57 3.09 -1.10
C ARG A 128 -17.58 4.20 -1.41
N LYS A 129 -18.10 5.39 -1.73
CA LYS A 129 -17.29 6.55 -2.05
C LYS A 129 -16.61 7.16 -0.82
N LEU A 130 -17.12 6.89 0.39
CA LEU A 130 -16.42 7.21 1.64
C LEU A 130 -15.18 6.34 1.83
N VAL A 131 -15.26 5.05 1.49
CA VAL A 131 -14.10 4.15 1.51
C VAL A 131 -13.07 4.59 0.46
N ASP A 132 -13.52 4.92 -0.76
CA ASP A 132 -12.64 5.48 -1.79
C ASP A 132 -11.98 6.79 -1.33
N ALA A 133 -12.71 7.66 -0.63
CA ALA A 133 -12.16 8.90 -0.10
C ALA A 133 -11.00 8.67 0.88
N ARG A 134 -11.06 7.60 1.71
CA ARG A 134 -9.92 7.25 2.57
C ARG A 134 -8.68 6.93 1.74
N ILE A 135 -8.82 6.05 0.74
CA ILE A 135 -7.72 5.66 -0.15
C ILE A 135 -7.11 6.88 -0.85
N TYR A 136 -7.96 7.79 -1.35
CA TYR A 136 -7.49 9.02 -2.00
C TYR A 136 -6.75 9.97 -1.05
N LEU A 137 -7.21 10.12 0.19
CA LEU A 137 -6.52 10.94 1.18
C LEU A 137 -5.22 10.29 1.68
N SER A 138 -5.18 8.97 1.85
CA SER A 138 -3.93 8.24 2.14
C SER A 138 -2.91 8.38 1.01
N ALA A 139 -3.36 8.31 -0.25
CA ALA A 139 -2.50 8.56 -1.40
C ALA A 139 -1.98 10.01 -1.43
N ALA A 140 -2.79 10.99 -1.03
CA ALA A 140 -2.34 12.38 -0.90
C ALA A 140 -1.26 12.54 0.18
N LEU A 141 -1.42 11.92 1.36
CA LEU A 141 -0.38 11.94 2.39
C LEU A 141 0.92 11.27 1.91
N THR A 142 0.81 10.16 1.19
CA THR A 142 1.96 9.49 0.56
C THR A 142 2.67 10.39 -0.46
N ASN A 143 1.91 11.14 -1.27
CA ASN A 143 2.45 12.13 -2.20
C ASN A 143 3.25 13.23 -1.46
N LYS A 144 2.75 13.68 -0.30
CA LYS A 144 3.46 14.65 0.57
C LYS A 144 4.79 14.08 1.03
N ASP A 145 4.82 12.85 1.55
CA ASP A 145 6.06 12.26 2.08
C ASP A 145 7.11 12.07 0.98
N THR A 146 6.71 11.57 -0.19
CA THR A 146 7.62 11.41 -1.33
C THR A 146 8.14 12.74 -1.87
N CYS A 147 7.29 13.79 -1.87
CA CYS A 147 7.74 15.15 -2.20
C CYS A 147 8.77 15.67 -1.17
N LEU A 148 8.54 15.47 0.13
CA LEU A 148 9.49 15.87 1.17
C LEU A 148 10.82 15.12 1.06
N GLU A 149 10.80 13.82 0.76
CA GLU A 149 12.00 13.02 0.49
C GLU A 149 12.77 13.55 -0.72
N SER A 150 12.06 13.90 -1.80
CA SER A 150 12.66 14.49 -3.00
C SER A 150 13.32 15.84 -2.68
N LEU A 151 12.61 16.73 -1.96
CA LEU A 151 13.14 18.02 -1.50
C LEU A 151 14.28 17.90 -0.49
N SER A 152 14.34 16.81 0.28
CA SER A 152 15.44 16.57 1.23
C SER A 152 16.79 16.55 0.52
N SER A 153 16.81 16.07 -0.73
CA SER A 153 18.01 16.05 -1.58
C SER A 153 18.36 17.42 -2.18
N ALA A 154 17.41 18.35 -2.28
CA ALA A 154 17.64 19.69 -2.84
C ALA A 154 18.38 20.63 -1.86
N SER A 155 18.80 21.79 -2.34
CA SER A 155 19.41 22.86 -1.54
C SER A 155 18.95 24.25 -2.03
N GLY A 156 19.38 25.33 -1.38
CA GLY A 156 19.01 26.70 -1.72
C GLY A 156 18.09 27.38 -0.70
N THR A 157 17.91 28.69 -0.85
CA THR A 157 17.20 29.55 0.12
C THR A 157 15.69 29.31 0.15
N LEU A 158 15.12 28.78 -0.92
CA LEU A 158 13.67 28.50 -1.01
C LEU A 158 13.29 27.14 -0.43
N LYS A 159 14.26 26.23 -0.20
CA LYS A 159 13.97 24.87 0.31
C LYS A 159 13.19 24.89 1.63
N PRO A 160 13.59 25.64 2.69
CA PRO A 160 12.85 25.66 3.94
C PRO A 160 11.40 26.13 3.75
N VAL A 161 11.20 27.18 2.96
CA VAL A 161 9.87 27.72 2.64
C VAL A 161 9.00 26.68 1.94
N LEU A 162 9.55 25.93 0.98
CA LEU A 162 8.83 24.86 0.28
C LEU A 162 8.48 23.71 1.22
N VAL A 163 9.43 23.26 2.05
CA VAL A 163 9.20 22.20 3.04
C VAL A 163 8.09 22.60 4.02
N ASP A 164 8.16 23.81 4.59
CA ASP A 164 7.13 24.31 5.52
C ASP A 164 5.77 24.46 4.82
N SER A 165 5.76 24.89 3.56
CA SER A 165 4.53 25.01 2.76
C SER A 165 3.91 23.64 2.46
N VAL A 166 4.73 22.63 2.16
CA VAL A 166 4.27 21.24 1.98
C VAL A 166 3.67 20.72 3.29
N ILE A 167 4.40 20.80 4.41
CA ILE A 167 3.93 20.30 5.69
C ILE A 167 2.60 20.97 6.11
N SER A 168 2.52 22.29 6.01
CA SER A 168 1.32 23.05 6.39
C SER A 168 0.12 22.75 5.49
N SER A 169 0.33 22.61 4.17
CA SER A 169 -0.75 22.37 3.21
C SER A 169 -1.45 21.01 3.40
N TYR A 170 -0.73 20.02 3.93
CA TYR A 170 -1.26 18.68 4.12
C TYR A 170 -1.86 18.42 5.51
N LYS A 171 -1.79 19.39 6.43
CA LYS A 171 -2.42 19.27 7.75
C LYS A 171 -3.91 18.98 7.65
N HIS A 172 -4.62 19.74 6.82
CA HIS A 172 -6.06 19.55 6.58
C HIS A 172 -6.39 18.23 5.88
N VAL A 173 -5.46 17.66 5.12
CA VAL A 173 -5.60 16.32 4.51
C VAL A 173 -5.61 15.26 5.60
N SER A 174 -4.65 15.33 6.53
CA SER A 174 -4.57 14.43 7.69
C SER A 174 -5.82 14.57 8.58
N ASP A 175 -6.22 15.81 8.88
CA ASP A 175 -7.42 16.08 9.68
C ASP A 175 -8.66 15.47 9.01
N SER A 176 -8.82 15.66 7.69
CA SER A 176 -9.92 15.10 6.91
C SER A 176 -9.93 13.56 6.93
N LEU A 177 -8.76 12.91 6.82
CA LEU A 177 -8.66 11.45 6.85
C LEU A 177 -9.03 10.88 8.22
N SER A 178 -8.61 11.54 9.30
CA SER A 178 -8.91 11.10 10.67
C SER A 178 -10.41 11.20 11.00
N MET A 179 -11.13 12.16 10.39
CA MET A 179 -12.58 12.35 10.56
C MET A 179 -13.44 11.36 9.75
N LEU A 180 -12.88 10.70 8.74
CA LEU A 180 -13.62 9.68 7.99
C LEU A 180 -13.86 8.46 8.89
N PRO A 181 -15.01 7.79 8.79
CA PRO A 181 -15.22 6.52 9.48
C PRO A 181 -14.21 5.48 8.96
N LYS A 182 -13.67 4.66 9.85
CA LYS A 182 -12.87 3.49 9.44
C LYS A 182 -13.85 2.39 8.99
N PRO A 183 -13.55 1.65 7.91
CA PRO A 183 -14.31 0.43 7.60
C PRO A 183 -14.24 -0.50 8.82
N GLU A 184 -15.37 -0.95 9.34
CA GLU A 184 -15.37 -1.94 10.42
C GLU A 184 -14.71 -3.24 9.93
N MET A 185 -13.65 -3.68 10.62
CA MET A 185 -13.06 -5.01 10.41
C MET A 185 -14.13 -6.03 10.80
N LYS A 186 -14.65 -6.79 9.82
CA LYS A 186 -15.73 -7.74 10.07
C LYS A 186 -15.19 -8.95 10.82
N ALA A 187 -15.67 -9.19 12.05
CA ALA A 187 -15.66 -10.55 12.60
C ALA A 187 -16.71 -11.37 11.83
N SER A 188 -16.31 -12.50 11.23
CA SER A 188 -17.20 -13.29 10.38
C SER A 188 -18.43 -13.78 11.15
N GLU A 189 -19.62 -13.27 10.82
CA GLU A 189 -20.86 -14.02 11.00
C GLU A 189 -20.81 -15.23 10.06
N GLY A 190 -20.26 -16.35 10.54
CA GLY A 190 -20.33 -17.69 9.96
C GLY A 190 -20.44 -17.71 8.44
N HIS A 191 -19.32 -17.48 7.74
CA HIS A 191 -19.22 -17.76 6.32
C HIS A 191 -19.48 -19.25 6.08
N LYS A 192 -20.74 -19.61 5.83
CA LYS A 192 -21.08 -20.86 5.16
C LYS A 192 -20.24 -20.89 3.89
N HIS A 193 -19.37 -21.90 3.75
CA HIS A 193 -18.63 -22.21 2.54
C HIS A 193 -19.55 -22.13 1.31
N ARG A 194 -19.66 -20.95 0.71
CA ARG A 194 -20.04 -20.79 -0.67
C ARG A 194 -18.73 -20.76 -1.42
N ARG A 195 -18.16 -21.95 -1.64
CA ARG A 195 -17.40 -22.20 -2.87
C ARG A 195 -18.36 -21.91 -4.01
N LEU A 196 -18.40 -20.66 -4.46
CA LEU A 196 -18.88 -20.35 -5.80
C LEU A 196 -17.81 -20.92 -6.73
N LEU A 197 -17.96 -22.20 -7.09
CA LEU A 197 -17.37 -22.71 -8.31
C LEU A 197 -17.89 -21.81 -9.44
N TRP A 198 -17.11 -20.80 -9.81
CA TRP A 198 -17.39 -20.03 -11.01
C TRP A 198 -16.97 -20.90 -12.19
N LEU A 199 -17.90 -21.74 -12.62
CA LEU A 199 -17.80 -22.42 -13.90
C LEU A 199 -17.70 -21.35 -15.00
N LEU A 200 -16.50 -21.25 -15.55
CA LEU A 200 -16.16 -20.63 -16.83
C LEU A 200 -17.33 -20.62 -17.82
N ARG A 201 -17.85 -19.42 -18.09
CA ARG A 201 -18.38 -19.01 -19.41
C ARG A 201 -18.67 -17.51 -19.44
N LYS A 202 -17.62 -16.68 -19.39
CA LYS A 202 -17.64 -15.38 -20.08
C LYS A 202 -16.40 -15.31 -20.95
N LYS A 203 -16.62 -15.22 -22.27
CA LYS A 203 -15.59 -15.03 -23.29
C LYS A 203 -14.63 -13.92 -22.84
N HIS A 204 -13.33 -14.19 -22.92
CA HIS A 204 -12.22 -13.27 -22.75
C HIS A 204 -12.53 -11.88 -23.33
N ARG A 205 -12.66 -10.86 -22.47
CA ARG A 205 -12.96 -9.48 -22.86
C ARG A 205 -11.82 -8.51 -22.50
N LEU A 206 -10.57 -8.99 -22.49
CA LEU A 206 -9.41 -8.10 -22.55
C LEU A 206 -9.36 -7.29 -23.86
N LEU A 207 -9.98 -7.81 -24.92
CA LEU A 207 -9.95 -7.25 -26.29
C LEU A 207 -11.17 -6.40 -26.67
N GLN A 208 -12.06 -6.02 -25.75
CA GLN A 208 -13.07 -4.99 -26.06
C GLN A 208 -12.45 -3.60 -25.93
N SER A 209 -11.52 -3.28 -26.84
CA SER A 209 -11.03 -1.92 -27.07
C SER A 209 -12.05 -1.17 -27.93
N ASN A 210 -12.47 0.02 -27.51
CA ASN A 210 -13.30 0.89 -28.36
C ASN A 210 -12.49 1.48 -29.54
N ASP A 211 -11.16 1.59 -29.38
CA ASP A 211 -10.27 2.33 -30.29
C ASP A 211 -9.24 1.43 -31.04
N GLY A 212 -9.43 0.11 -31.00
CA GLY A 212 -8.51 -0.88 -31.60
C GLY A 212 -7.32 -1.24 -30.71
N VAL A 213 -6.47 -2.14 -31.21
CA VAL A 213 -5.21 -2.58 -30.56
C VAL A 213 -4.04 -1.91 -31.27
N PHE A 214 -3.19 -1.20 -30.53
CA PHE A 214 -1.95 -0.64 -31.05
C PHE A 214 -0.81 -1.64 -30.88
N VAL A 215 -0.11 -1.95 -31.96
CA VAL A 215 1.01 -2.89 -31.94
C VAL A 215 2.32 -2.11 -31.84
N VAL A 216 3.18 -2.50 -30.91
CA VAL A 216 4.57 -2.02 -30.79
C VAL A 216 5.50 -3.15 -31.18
N ALA A 217 6.43 -2.89 -32.10
CA ALA A 217 7.45 -3.86 -32.50
C ALA A 217 8.72 -3.16 -33.00
N THR A 218 9.88 -3.62 -32.54
CA THR A 218 11.19 -3.05 -32.92
C THR A 218 11.62 -3.40 -34.35
N ASP A 219 11.03 -4.43 -34.94
CA ASP A 219 11.29 -4.90 -36.31
C ASP A 219 10.55 -4.11 -37.40
N GLY A 220 9.78 -3.08 -37.01
CA GLY A 220 9.00 -2.24 -37.91
C GLY A 220 7.67 -2.85 -38.38
N THR A 221 7.26 -4.00 -37.85
CA THR A 221 5.98 -4.64 -38.21
C THR A 221 4.79 -4.15 -37.37
N GLY A 222 5.04 -3.31 -36.36
CA GLY A 222 4.04 -2.68 -35.50
C GLY A 222 3.55 -1.33 -36.01
N ASN A 223 2.56 -0.76 -35.33
CA ASN A 223 2.14 0.64 -35.52
C ASN A 223 3.18 1.63 -35.00
N PHE A 224 3.92 1.24 -33.95
CA PHE A 224 4.95 2.04 -33.31
C PHE A 224 6.22 1.21 -33.10
N SER A 225 7.37 1.90 -33.04
CA SER A 225 8.67 1.32 -32.72
C SER A 225 8.96 1.32 -31.22
N THR A 226 8.33 2.21 -30.47
CA THR A 226 8.51 2.35 -29.01
C THR A 226 7.17 2.34 -28.28
N ILE A 227 7.22 1.96 -27.00
CA ILE A 227 6.06 1.93 -26.12
C ILE A 227 5.65 3.35 -25.75
N THR A 228 6.63 4.25 -25.54
CA THR A 228 6.38 5.67 -25.27
C THR A 228 5.56 6.33 -26.38
N GLU A 229 5.85 6.06 -27.67
CA GLU A 229 5.06 6.58 -28.79
C GLU A 229 3.60 6.09 -28.75
N ALA A 230 3.39 4.80 -28.48
CA ALA A 230 2.05 4.21 -28.39
C ALA A 230 1.24 4.80 -27.22
N ILE A 231 1.87 5.01 -26.06
CA ILE A 231 1.26 5.67 -24.90
C ILE A 231 0.88 7.11 -25.24
N ASN A 232 1.80 7.86 -25.86
CA ASN A 232 1.56 9.25 -26.26
C ASN A 232 0.39 9.35 -27.24
N PHE A 233 0.25 8.39 -28.16
CA PHE A 233 -0.84 8.33 -29.12
C PHE A 233 -2.20 7.96 -28.49
N ALA A 234 -2.22 7.12 -27.45
CA ALA A 234 -3.44 6.67 -26.81
C ALA A 234 -4.34 7.85 -26.34
N PRO A 235 -5.67 7.73 -26.39
CA PRO A 235 -6.57 8.83 -26.01
C PRO A 235 -6.42 9.21 -24.53
N ASN A 236 -6.49 10.52 -24.25
CA ASN A 236 -6.46 11.04 -22.89
C ASN A 236 -7.83 10.84 -22.22
N ASN A 237 -7.83 10.50 -20.93
CA ASN A 237 -9.00 10.32 -20.08
C ASN A 237 -10.05 9.35 -20.67
N SER A 238 -9.59 8.32 -21.39
CA SER A 238 -10.48 7.34 -22.00
C SER A 238 -11.23 6.56 -20.92
N VAL A 239 -12.54 6.44 -21.11
CA VAL A 239 -13.41 5.57 -20.29
C VAL A 239 -13.32 4.10 -20.71
N GLY A 240 -12.84 3.84 -21.93
CA GLY A 240 -12.64 2.50 -22.47
C GLY A 240 -11.18 2.06 -22.36
N ARG A 241 -10.95 0.76 -22.55
CA ARG A 241 -9.59 0.23 -22.58
C ARG A 241 -8.90 0.55 -23.90
N THR A 242 -7.67 1.04 -23.79
CA THR A 242 -6.74 1.13 -24.92
C THR A 242 -5.71 0.03 -24.77
N VAL A 243 -5.70 -0.93 -25.69
CA VAL A 243 -4.76 -2.06 -25.64
C VAL A 243 -3.54 -1.74 -26.50
N ILE A 244 -2.37 -1.79 -25.88
CA ILE A 244 -1.07 -1.70 -26.53
C ILE A 244 -0.44 -3.08 -26.42
N TYR A 245 -0.38 -3.78 -27.56
CA TYR A 245 0.26 -5.08 -27.69
C TYR A 245 1.72 -4.88 -28.07
N VAL A 246 2.63 -5.29 -27.19
CA VAL A 246 4.07 -5.11 -27.31
C VAL A 246 4.68 -6.46 -27.68
N ARG A 247 5.21 -6.56 -28.90
CA ARG A 247 5.83 -7.81 -29.36
C ARG A 247 7.09 -8.16 -28.59
N GLU A 248 7.51 -9.41 -28.69
CA GLU A 248 8.80 -9.87 -28.18
C GLU A 248 9.95 -8.93 -28.56
N GLY A 249 10.89 -8.77 -27.62
CA GLY A 249 12.02 -7.85 -27.75
C GLY A 249 12.34 -7.16 -26.43
N THR A 250 13.53 -6.56 -26.39
CA THR A 250 13.96 -5.67 -25.31
C THR A 250 13.81 -4.22 -25.76
N TYR A 251 13.01 -3.46 -25.03
CA TYR A 251 12.71 -2.06 -25.26
C TYR A 251 13.48 -1.22 -24.23
N GLU A 252 14.62 -0.67 -24.64
CA GLU A 252 15.49 0.17 -23.80
C GLU A 252 14.92 1.60 -23.73
N GLU A 253 13.94 1.81 -22.86
CA GLU A 253 13.27 3.09 -22.64
C GLU A 253 12.75 3.23 -21.21
N ASN A 254 12.77 4.45 -20.67
CA ASN A 254 12.04 4.80 -19.45
C ASN A 254 10.64 5.27 -19.84
N VAL A 255 9.64 4.42 -19.63
CA VAL A 255 8.24 4.68 -20.02
C VAL A 255 7.48 5.33 -18.87
N GLU A 256 6.74 6.39 -19.19
CA GLU A 256 5.81 7.03 -18.26
C GLU A 256 4.38 6.91 -18.80
N VAL A 257 3.45 6.53 -17.93
CA VAL A 257 2.00 6.55 -18.17
C VAL A 257 1.41 7.66 -17.30
N PRO A 258 1.26 8.89 -17.83
CA PRO A 258 0.75 10.03 -17.07
C PRO A 258 -0.67 9.80 -16.54
N SER A 259 -1.07 10.58 -15.53
CA SER A 259 -2.38 10.46 -14.87
C SER A 259 -3.58 10.65 -15.80
N TYR A 260 -3.40 11.40 -16.90
CA TYR A 260 -4.42 11.60 -17.92
C TYR A 260 -4.45 10.48 -18.99
N LYS A 261 -3.58 9.47 -18.93
CA LYS A 261 -3.61 8.27 -19.78
C LYS A 261 -4.28 7.11 -19.03
N THR A 262 -5.59 7.18 -18.86
CA THR A 262 -6.37 6.19 -18.11
C THR A 262 -6.69 4.94 -18.93
N ASN A 263 -6.89 3.80 -18.24
CA ASN A 263 -7.34 2.53 -18.82
C ASN A 263 -6.44 1.96 -19.95
N ILE A 264 -5.13 2.22 -19.86
CA ILE A 264 -4.13 1.58 -20.72
C ILE A 264 -3.96 0.11 -20.33
N VAL A 265 -3.87 -0.77 -21.32
CA VAL A 265 -3.49 -2.18 -21.15
C VAL A 265 -2.20 -2.43 -21.92
N LEU A 266 -1.12 -2.78 -21.24
CA LEU A 266 0.08 -3.33 -21.87
C LEU A 266 -0.02 -4.86 -21.91
N LEU A 267 0.08 -5.43 -23.11
CA LEU A 267 0.07 -6.87 -23.32
C LEU A 267 1.35 -7.28 -24.04
N GLY A 268 2.20 -8.09 -23.42
CA GLY A 268 3.39 -8.64 -24.06
C GLY A 268 3.18 -10.03 -24.67
N ASP A 269 4.22 -10.57 -25.31
CA ASP A 269 4.26 -11.94 -25.82
C ASP A 269 4.66 -12.99 -24.77
N GLY A 270 5.01 -12.54 -23.57
CA GLY A 270 5.49 -13.36 -22.47
C GLY A 270 6.48 -12.56 -21.61
N LYS A 271 6.44 -12.75 -20.30
CA LYS A 271 7.39 -12.07 -19.38
C LYS A 271 8.86 -12.36 -19.69
N ASP A 272 9.15 -13.52 -20.29
CA ASP A 272 10.51 -13.90 -20.72
C ASP A 272 10.86 -13.44 -22.14
N ALA A 273 9.88 -12.89 -22.89
CA ALA A 273 10.02 -12.54 -24.31
C ALA A 273 9.94 -11.02 -24.55
N THR A 274 9.11 -10.31 -23.80
CA THR A 274 8.91 -8.86 -23.90
C THR A 274 9.43 -8.18 -22.64
N VAL A 275 10.45 -7.34 -22.77
CA VAL A 275 11.11 -6.67 -21.63
C VAL A 275 11.20 -5.17 -21.87
N ILE A 276 10.73 -4.36 -20.93
CA ILE A 276 11.02 -2.92 -20.87
C ILE A 276 12.22 -2.74 -19.93
N ALA A 277 13.30 -2.15 -20.42
CA ALA A 277 14.55 -2.01 -19.69
C ALA A 277 14.98 -0.55 -19.56
N GLY A 278 15.51 -0.21 -18.39
CA GLY A 278 16.09 1.08 -18.07
C GLY A 278 17.21 0.92 -17.03
N ASN A 279 17.88 2.00 -16.67
CA ASN A 279 19.04 1.95 -15.76
C ASN A 279 19.23 3.21 -14.90
N ARG A 280 18.16 4.00 -14.70
CA ARG A 280 18.23 5.19 -13.84
C ARG A 280 18.37 4.75 -12.39
N SER A 281 19.16 5.50 -11.61
CA SER A 281 19.48 5.15 -10.23
C SER A 281 19.73 6.39 -9.37
N ALA A 282 19.64 6.20 -8.05
CA ALA A 282 19.97 7.23 -7.08
C ALA A 282 21.44 7.68 -7.20
N ILE A 283 22.39 6.76 -7.38
CA ILE A 283 23.81 7.12 -7.57
C ILE A 283 24.03 7.99 -8.80
N ASP A 284 23.33 7.70 -9.90
CA ASP A 284 23.43 8.48 -11.14
C ASP A 284 22.65 9.81 -11.10
N GLY A 285 22.21 10.21 -9.90
CA GLY A 285 21.63 11.52 -9.64
C GLY A 285 20.12 11.57 -9.77
N TRP A 286 19.41 10.47 -10.02
CA TRP A 286 17.94 10.48 -10.03
C TRP A 286 17.36 10.42 -8.61
N THR A 287 16.15 10.93 -8.42
CA THR A 287 15.36 10.57 -7.23
C THR A 287 14.92 9.11 -7.35
N THR A 288 14.67 8.43 -6.23
CA THR A 288 14.09 7.06 -6.25
C THR A 288 12.79 7.05 -7.07
N PHE A 289 11.92 8.04 -6.87
CA PHE A 289 10.66 8.19 -7.61
C PHE A 289 10.85 8.23 -9.14
N ARG A 290 11.88 8.93 -9.64
CA ARG A 290 12.16 9.05 -11.09
C ARG A 290 13.12 8.03 -11.66
N SER A 291 13.65 7.15 -10.82
CA SER A 291 14.51 6.05 -11.25
C SER A 291 13.75 4.94 -11.99
N ALA A 292 12.41 4.93 -11.90
CA ALA A 292 11.54 3.93 -12.49
C ALA A 292 11.79 3.71 -13.99
N THR A 293 11.97 2.44 -14.40
CA THR A 293 11.92 2.03 -15.81
C THR A 293 10.51 2.19 -16.37
N LEU A 294 9.49 1.67 -15.68
CA LEU A 294 8.08 1.97 -15.97
C LEU A 294 7.45 2.73 -14.79
N ALA A 295 6.91 3.91 -15.07
CA ALA A 295 6.18 4.74 -14.12
C ALA A 295 4.70 4.84 -14.50
N VAL A 296 3.80 4.37 -13.63
CA VAL A 296 2.35 4.35 -13.87
C VAL A 296 1.61 5.30 -12.93
N SER A 297 1.06 6.37 -13.49
CA SER A 297 0.21 7.34 -12.80
C SER A 297 -1.25 7.35 -13.31
N GLY A 298 -1.54 6.65 -14.40
CA GLY A 298 -2.88 6.56 -15.01
C GLY A 298 -3.74 5.44 -14.42
N ASP A 299 -4.92 5.80 -13.90
CA ASP A 299 -5.86 4.86 -13.26
C ASP A 299 -6.34 3.76 -14.23
N GLY A 300 -6.62 2.57 -13.67
CA GLY A 300 -7.13 1.43 -14.43
C GLY A 300 -6.08 0.77 -15.35
N PHE A 301 -4.80 1.08 -15.14
CA PHE A 301 -3.70 0.47 -15.88
C PHE A 301 -3.64 -1.04 -15.64
N LEU A 302 -3.48 -1.81 -16.72
CA LEU A 302 -3.27 -3.25 -16.66
C LEU A 302 -2.00 -3.62 -17.41
N ALA A 303 -1.24 -4.57 -16.88
CA ALA A 303 -0.16 -5.21 -17.62
C ALA A 303 -0.26 -6.74 -17.56
N ARG A 304 0.12 -7.40 -18.65
CA ARG A 304 0.13 -8.84 -18.74
C ARG A 304 1.25 -9.36 -19.63
N ASP A 305 1.85 -10.48 -19.24
CA ASP A 305 2.82 -11.23 -20.05
C ASP A 305 4.01 -10.36 -20.51
N ILE A 306 4.57 -9.54 -19.61
CA ILE A 306 5.65 -8.59 -19.90
C ILE A 306 6.55 -8.38 -18.67
N ALA A 307 7.85 -8.13 -18.87
CA ALA A 307 8.81 -7.82 -17.81
C ALA A 307 9.23 -6.34 -17.79
N PHE A 308 9.56 -5.88 -16.59
CA PHE A 308 10.11 -4.55 -16.32
C PHE A 308 11.44 -4.72 -15.58
N GLU A 309 12.51 -4.14 -16.13
CA GLU A 309 13.86 -4.33 -15.61
C GLU A 309 14.56 -2.99 -15.37
N ASN A 310 15.19 -2.85 -14.21
CA ASN A 310 16.20 -1.82 -13.98
C ASN A 310 17.59 -2.46 -13.88
N LYS A 311 18.42 -2.18 -14.89
CA LYS A 311 19.76 -2.75 -15.10
C LYS A 311 20.88 -1.99 -14.38
N ALA A 312 20.56 -1.06 -13.48
CA ALA A 312 21.57 -0.23 -12.83
C ALA A 312 22.60 -1.05 -12.02
N GLY A 313 22.17 -2.13 -11.36
CA GLY A 313 23.03 -2.96 -10.52
C GLY A 313 23.02 -2.56 -9.03
N PRO A 314 23.47 -3.44 -8.12
CA PRO A 314 23.38 -3.21 -6.68
C PRO A 314 24.31 -2.11 -6.16
N GLU A 315 25.38 -1.79 -6.89
CA GLU A 315 26.30 -0.69 -6.59
C GLU A 315 25.69 0.70 -6.82
N LYS A 316 24.54 0.76 -7.51
CA LYS A 316 23.84 1.99 -7.84
C LYS A 316 22.76 2.38 -6.82
N HIS A 317 22.63 1.60 -5.75
CA HIS A 317 21.60 1.76 -4.71
C HIS A 317 20.19 1.77 -5.30
N GLN A 318 19.31 2.67 -4.87
CA GLN A 318 17.90 2.69 -5.27
C GLN A 318 17.75 2.83 -6.79
N ALA A 319 17.11 1.85 -7.42
CA ALA A 319 16.93 1.79 -8.87
C ALA A 319 15.64 1.02 -9.20
N VAL A 320 14.56 1.78 -9.39
CA VAL A 320 13.21 1.22 -9.51
C VAL A 320 12.97 0.61 -10.89
N ALA A 321 12.42 -0.59 -10.95
CA ALA A 321 11.97 -1.22 -12.20
C ALA A 321 10.54 -0.80 -12.53
N LEU A 322 9.64 -0.84 -11.54
CA LEU A 322 8.24 -0.46 -11.69
C LEU A 322 7.80 0.43 -10.52
N ARG A 323 7.24 1.61 -10.84
CA ARG A 323 6.54 2.47 -9.89
C ARG A 323 5.07 2.59 -10.27
N VAL A 324 4.19 2.48 -9.26
CA VAL A 324 2.73 2.63 -9.45
C VAL A 324 2.14 3.55 -8.39
N ASN A 325 1.54 4.66 -8.82
CA ASN A 325 0.77 5.61 -8.02
C ASN A 325 -0.58 5.92 -8.71
N ALA A 326 -1.26 4.86 -9.12
CA ALA A 326 -2.54 4.90 -9.80
C ALA A 326 -3.50 3.86 -9.20
N ASP A 327 -4.79 4.16 -9.22
CA ASP A 327 -5.81 3.32 -8.61
C ASP A 327 -6.32 2.24 -9.58
N PHE A 328 -6.80 1.14 -9.03
CA PHE A 328 -7.34 -0.01 -9.78
C PHE A 328 -6.37 -0.58 -10.81
N THR A 329 -5.10 -0.70 -10.43
CA THR A 329 -4.06 -1.26 -11.30
C THR A 329 -3.85 -2.74 -11.04
N ALA A 330 -3.64 -3.52 -12.11
CA ALA A 330 -3.37 -4.94 -11.97
C ALA A 330 -2.29 -5.46 -12.93
N PHE A 331 -1.51 -6.42 -12.45
CA PHE A 331 -0.40 -7.05 -13.16
C PHE A 331 -0.58 -8.56 -13.13
N PHE A 332 -0.55 -9.21 -14.30
CA PHE A 332 -0.76 -10.65 -14.40
C PHE A 332 0.33 -11.31 -15.24
N ARG A 333 1.08 -12.24 -14.63
CA ARG A 333 2.23 -12.89 -15.29
C ARG A 333 3.24 -11.88 -15.81
N CYS A 334 3.55 -10.91 -14.97
CA CYS A 334 4.63 -9.95 -15.21
C CYS A 334 5.89 -10.38 -14.46
N ALA A 335 7.03 -9.82 -14.83
CA ALA A 335 8.24 -9.93 -14.03
C ALA A 335 8.80 -8.54 -13.72
N MET A 336 9.35 -8.38 -12.52
CA MET A 336 10.03 -7.17 -12.07
C MET A 336 11.44 -7.53 -11.65
N TYR A 337 12.42 -7.01 -12.37
CA TYR A 337 13.84 -7.27 -12.15
C TYR A 337 14.56 -6.00 -11.72
N GLY A 338 15.25 -6.06 -10.59
CA GLY A 338 16.05 -4.98 -10.04
C GLY A 338 16.83 -5.48 -8.83
N TYR A 339 17.57 -4.60 -8.16
CA TYR A 339 18.30 -4.93 -6.93
C TYR A 339 17.65 -4.24 -5.73
N GLN A 340 18.13 -3.05 -5.38
CA GLN A 340 17.53 -2.24 -4.33
C GLN A 340 16.34 -1.45 -4.90
N ASP A 341 15.21 -1.47 -4.20
CA ASP A 341 13.99 -0.73 -4.54
C ASP A 341 13.31 -1.16 -5.87
N THR A 342 13.28 -2.46 -6.20
CA THR A 342 12.74 -2.96 -7.49
C THR A 342 11.30 -2.54 -7.79
N LEU A 343 10.37 -2.81 -6.87
CA LEU A 343 8.93 -2.57 -7.05
C LEU A 343 8.43 -1.52 -6.06
N TYR A 344 8.12 -0.34 -6.59
CA TYR A 344 7.60 0.77 -5.81
C TYR A 344 6.07 0.83 -5.89
N VAL A 345 5.42 0.13 -4.96
CA VAL A 345 3.97 0.17 -4.73
C VAL A 345 3.59 1.46 -4.01
N HIS A 346 3.77 2.60 -4.71
CA HIS A 346 3.74 3.92 -4.11
C HIS A 346 2.40 4.22 -3.42
N SER A 347 1.28 4.24 -4.13
CA SER A 347 -0.04 4.60 -3.55
C SER A 347 -1.24 3.97 -4.26
N PHE A 348 -2.44 4.16 -3.69
CA PHE A 348 -3.74 3.63 -4.16
C PHE A 348 -3.87 2.09 -4.11
N ARG A 349 -4.91 1.52 -4.73
CA ARG A 349 -5.16 0.08 -4.74
C ARG A 349 -4.48 -0.60 -5.92
N GLN A 350 -3.77 -1.68 -5.63
CA GLN A 350 -2.98 -2.41 -6.62
C GLN A 350 -3.10 -3.93 -6.43
N PHE A 351 -2.99 -4.69 -7.53
CA PHE A 351 -3.05 -6.15 -7.51
C PHE A 351 -1.98 -6.78 -8.40
N TYR A 352 -1.24 -7.75 -7.87
CA TYR A 352 -0.20 -8.47 -8.61
C TYR A 352 -0.48 -9.97 -8.52
N ARG A 353 -0.55 -10.67 -9.65
CA ARG A 353 -0.80 -12.12 -9.66
C ARG A 353 0.09 -12.89 -10.62
N GLU A 354 0.61 -14.03 -10.15
CA GLU A 354 1.49 -14.91 -10.93
C GLU A 354 2.72 -14.16 -11.46
N CYS A 355 3.16 -13.16 -10.71
CA CYS A 355 4.32 -12.35 -11.04
C CYS A 355 5.60 -12.96 -10.45
N ASP A 356 6.75 -12.64 -11.05
CA ASP A 356 8.05 -12.88 -10.42
C ASP A 356 8.69 -11.55 -10.05
N ILE A 357 9.05 -11.36 -8.78
CA ILE A 357 9.61 -10.11 -8.27
C ILE A 357 10.97 -10.40 -7.66
N TYR A 358 12.02 -9.83 -8.25
CA TYR A 358 13.41 -10.05 -7.85
C TYR A 358 14.02 -8.82 -7.20
N GLY A 359 14.85 -9.01 -6.18
CA GLY A 359 15.60 -7.90 -5.59
C GLY A 359 16.46 -8.27 -4.40
N THR A 360 17.05 -7.27 -3.78
CA THR A 360 17.96 -7.40 -2.64
C THR A 360 17.42 -6.66 -1.41
N ILE A 361 17.50 -5.34 -1.41
CA ILE A 361 17.12 -4.49 -0.27
C ILE A 361 15.83 -3.75 -0.62
N ASP A 362 14.84 -3.83 0.28
CA ASP A 362 13.58 -3.09 0.22
C ASP A 362 12.86 -3.22 -1.14
N PHE A 363 12.98 -4.40 -1.78
CA PHE A 363 12.65 -4.51 -3.19
C PHE A 363 11.14 -4.54 -3.49
N ILE A 364 10.29 -4.55 -2.45
CA ILE A 364 8.86 -4.24 -2.52
C ILE A 364 8.56 -3.17 -1.45
N PHE A 365 8.31 -1.93 -1.85
CA PHE A 365 8.24 -0.81 -0.91
C PHE A 365 7.18 0.23 -1.31
N GLY A 366 6.77 1.06 -0.35
CA GLY A 366 5.78 2.12 -0.54
C GLY A 366 4.57 2.05 0.40
N ASN A 367 3.51 2.77 0.04
CA ASN A 367 2.31 2.96 0.87
C ASN A 367 0.99 2.71 0.11
N ALA A 368 1.00 1.84 -0.91
CA ALA A 368 -0.24 1.37 -1.54
C ALA A 368 -1.06 0.51 -0.58
N ALA A 369 -2.35 0.32 -0.90
CA ALA A 369 -3.12 -0.82 -0.46
C ALA A 369 -2.96 -1.92 -1.52
N VAL A 370 -2.03 -2.85 -1.31
CA VAL A 370 -1.65 -3.83 -2.34
C VAL A 370 -1.85 -5.26 -1.87
N VAL A 371 -2.36 -6.11 -2.77
CA VAL A 371 -2.33 -7.57 -2.64
C VAL A 371 -1.44 -8.16 -3.73
N ILE A 372 -0.43 -8.93 -3.32
CA ILE A 372 0.41 -9.74 -4.19
C ILE A 372 0.01 -11.19 -3.96
N GLN A 373 -0.49 -11.87 -4.99
CA GLN A 373 -1.12 -13.17 -4.88
C GLN A 373 -0.47 -14.20 -5.82
N ALA A 374 -0.28 -15.44 -5.37
CA ALA A 374 0.18 -16.55 -6.22
C ALA A 374 1.48 -16.21 -7.00
N SER A 375 2.39 -15.44 -6.41
CA SER A 375 3.57 -14.89 -7.07
C SER A 375 4.86 -15.44 -6.47
N ASN A 376 5.96 -15.39 -7.22
CA ASN A 376 7.29 -15.69 -6.71
C ASN A 376 7.97 -14.40 -6.30
N ILE A 377 8.48 -14.37 -5.06
CA ILE A 377 9.22 -13.25 -4.49
C ILE A 377 10.62 -13.78 -4.21
N VAL A 378 11.60 -13.33 -5.01
CA VAL A 378 12.91 -13.98 -5.10
C VAL A 378 14.02 -13.03 -4.64
N SER A 379 14.61 -13.34 -3.49
CA SER A 379 15.78 -12.61 -2.99
C SER A 379 17.04 -13.01 -3.76
N MET A 380 17.81 -12.01 -4.17
CA MET A 380 19.08 -12.17 -4.88
C MET A 380 20.27 -11.92 -3.96
N MET A 381 21.46 -12.37 -4.37
CA MET A 381 22.69 -12.11 -3.62
C MET A 381 22.97 -10.59 -3.58
N PRO A 382 23.08 -9.98 -2.38
CA PRO A 382 23.40 -8.55 -2.26
C PRO A 382 24.93 -8.34 -2.32
N LEU A 383 25.39 -7.09 -2.21
CA LEU A 383 26.83 -6.82 -2.13
C LEU A 383 27.44 -7.40 -0.83
N PRO A 384 28.76 -7.67 -0.80
CA PRO A 384 29.43 -8.13 0.41
C PRO A 384 29.14 -7.24 1.62
N GLY A 385 28.75 -7.86 2.74
CA GLY A 385 28.43 -7.17 3.99
C GLY A 385 27.01 -6.60 4.07
N GLN A 386 26.21 -6.72 3.01
CA GLN A 386 24.78 -6.40 3.03
C GLN A 386 23.92 -7.61 3.42
N PHE A 387 22.62 -7.36 3.53
CA PHE A 387 21.57 -8.33 3.79
C PHE A 387 20.46 -8.12 2.75
N THR A 388 19.46 -9.02 2.72
CA THR A 388 18.27 -8.82 1.89
C THR A 388 17.05 -8.52 2.75
N VAL A 389 16.16 -7.68 2.24
CA VAL A 389 14.86 -7.40 2.85
C VAL A 389 13.81 -7.33 1.75
N ILE A 390 12.72 -8.07 1.93
CA ILE A 390 11.66 -8.11 0.94
C ILE A 390 10.84 -6.83 0.98
N THR A 391 10.26 -6.48 2.14
CA THR A 391 9.34 -5.33 2.21
C THR A 391 9.86 -4.16 3.03
N ALA A 392 9.64 -2.94 2.54
CA ALA A 392 9.78 -1.71 3.31
C ALA A 392 8.51 -0.85 3.19
N GLN A 393 7.52 -1.14 4.04
CA GLN A 393 6.21 -0.49 3.95
C GLN A 393 6.24 0.85 4.73
N SER A 394 5.65 1.90 4.14
CA SER A 394 5.82 3.29 4.59
C SER A 394 4.54 3.98 5.04
N ARG A 395 3.64 3.25 5.71
CA ARG A 395 2.47 3.85 6.34
C ARG A 395 2.91 4.73 7.51
N ASP A 396 2.55 6.01 7.45
CA ASP A 396 3.02 7.03 8.40
C ASP A 396 1.95 7.41 9.44
N SER A 397 0.69 7.01 9.22
CA SER A 397 -0.42 7.27 10.13
C SER A 397 -1.36 6.06 10.29
N PRO A 398 -1.93 5.82 11.48
CA PRO A 398 -2.86 4.71 11.72
C PRO A 398 -4.23 4.94 11.06
N ASP A 399 -4.47 6.13 10.49
CA ASP A 399 -5.67 6.44 9.74
C ASP A 399 -5.54 6.13 8.26
N GLU A 400 -4.33 5.86 7.77
CA GLU A 400 -4.12 5.40 6.40
C GLU A 400 -4.55 3.94 6.24
N ASP A 401 -5.37 3.69 5.22
CA ASP A 401 -5.85 2.35 4.92
C ASP A 401 -4.99 1.66 3.86
N THR A 402 -3.70 1.58 4.16
CA THR A 402 -2.63 1.13 3.26
C THR A 402 -1.81 0.00 3.89
N GLY A 403 -1.05 -0.73 3.10
CA GLY A 403 -0.27 -1.89 3.55
C GLY A 403 0.03 -2.87 2.42
N ILE A 404 0.97 -3.77 2.69
CA ILE A 404 1.38 -4.83 1.75
C ILE A 404 0.83 -6.16 2.24
N SER A 405 -0.05 -6.79 1.46
CA SER A 405 -0.55 -8.15 1.71
C SER A 405 0.07 -9.12 0.70
N ILE A 406 0.83 -10.09 1.19
CA ILE A 406 1.45 -11.16 0.39
C ILE A 406 0.68 -12.45 0.67
N GLN A 407 -0.06 -12.94 -0.30
CA GLN A 407 -0.98 -14.06 -0.15
C GLN A 407 -0.64 -15.21 -1.09
N ASN A 408 -0.57 -16.44 -0.57
CA ASN A 408 -0.32 -17.65 -1.36
C ASN A 408 0.91 -17.50 -2.28
N CYS A 409 1.96 -16.81 -1.82
CA CYS A 409 3.17 -16.57 -2.60
C CYS A 409 4.28 -17.55 -2.20
N SER A 410 5.30 -17.64 -3.05
CA SER A 410 6.53 -18.36 -2.73
C SER A 410 7.66 -17.38 -2.45
N ILE A 411 8.14 -17.36 -1.20
CA ILE A 411 9.30 -16.57 -0.78
C ILE A 411 10.54 -17.43 -0.98
N LEU A 412 11.34 -17.07 -1.99
CA LEU A 412 12.44 -17.88 -2.52
C LEU A 412 13.75 -17.07 -2.53
N ALA A 413 14.85 -17.79 -2.72
CA ALA A 413 16.16 -17.20 -2.96
C ALA A 413 16.73 -17.73 -4.27
N THR A 414 17.53 -16.90 -4.94
CA THR A 414 18.43 -17.38 -6.01
C THR A 414 19.39 -18.44 -5.45
N THR A 415 19.88 -19.34 -6.31
CA THR A 415 20.81 -20.41 -5.91
C THR A 415 22.06 -19.86 -5.21
N GLU A 416 22.57 -18.72 -5.66
CA GLU A 416 23.72 -18.05 -5.06
C GLU A 416 23.44 -17.58 -3.64
N LEU A 417 22.33 -16.87 -3.40
CA LEU A 417 21.95 -16.45 -2.06
C LEU A 417 21.67 -17.66 -1.16
N TYR A 418 20.94 -18.65 -1.66
CA TYR A 418 20.61 -19.86 -0.90
C TYR A 418 21.87 -20.56 -0.38
N SER A 419 22.89 -20.70 -1.25
CA SER A 419 24.18 -21.33 -0.91
C SER A 419 24.99 -20.52 0.12
N ASN A 420 24.70 -19.22 0.27
CA ASN A 420 25.39 -18.30 1.18
C ASN A 420 24.51 -17.82 2.35
N SER A 421 23.33 -18.41 2.55
CA SER A 421 22.33 -18.02 3.56
C SER A 421 22.82 -18.13 5.01
N ALA A 422 23.89 -18.88 5.26
CA ALA A 422 24.55 -18.91 6.57
C ALA A 422 25.28 -17.59 6.89
N SER A 423 25.75 -16.88 5.87
CA SER A 423 26.54 -15.64 5.99
C SER A 423 25.75 -14.37 5.63
N VAL A 424 24.73 -14.49 4.77
CA VAL A 424 23.88 -13.37 4.35
C VAL A 424 22.53 -13.51 5.02
N LYS A 425 22.16 -12.51 5.80
CA LYS A 425 20.86 -12.46 6.44
C LYS A 425 19.78 -12.00 5.47
N SER A 426 18.59 -12.57 5.60
CA SER A 426 17.44 -12.24 4.78
C SER A 426 16.19 -12.09 5.64
N TYR A 427 15.41 -11.03 5.41
CA TYR A 427 14.25 -10.70 6.23
C TYR A 427 13.00 -10.46 5.36
N LEU A 428 11.84 -10.74 5.95
CA LEU A 428 10.52 -10.49 5.36
C LEU A 428 10.26 -8.99 5.21
N GLY A 429 10.72 -8.16 6.15
CA GLY A 429 10.52 -6.73 6.05
C GLY A 429 11.19 -5.91 7.15
N ARG A 430 11.15 -4.58 6.97
CA ARG A 430 11.56 -3.57 7.96
C ARG A 430 10.73 -2.29 7.85
N PRO A 431 10.43 -1.61 8.99
CA PRO A 431 9.42 -0.55 9.02
C PRO A 431 9.98 0.78 8.52
N TRP A 432 9.81 1.09 7.24
CA TRP A 432 10.28 2.37 6.68
C TRP A 432 9.61 3.58 7.38
N ARG A 433 8.39 3.43 7.88
CA ARG A 433 7.66 4.44 8.67
C ARG A 433 6.99 3.84 9.90
N LEU A 434 6.62 4.69 10.84
CA LEU A 434 6.19 4.31 12.20
C LEU A 434 5.03 3.30 12.22
N TYR A 435 4.05 3.44 11.34
CA TYR A 435 2.86 2.59 11.31
C TYR A 435 2.96 1.49 10.25
N SER A 436 4.18 1.10 9.85
CA SER A 436 4.43 0.13 8.78
C SER A 436 3.52 -1.10 8.89
N ARG A 437 2.89 -1.50 7.79
CA ARG A 437 1.90 -2.60 7.78
C ARG A 437 2.14 -3.58 6.64
N THR A 438 2.62 -4.77 7.00
CA THR A 438 2.87 -5.88 6.06
C THR A 438 2.31 -7.17 6.63
N VAL A 439 1.65 -7.97 5.79
CA VAL A 439 1.18 -9.31 6.17
C VAL A 439 1.60 -10.38 5.17
N LEU A 440 1.92 -11.57 5.68
CA LEU A 440 2.15 -12.78 4.90
C LEU A 440 1.09 -13.83 5.26
N LEU A 441 0.31 -14.21 4.26
CA LEU A 441 -0.84 -15.10 4.38
C LEU A 441 -0.61 -16.33 3.50
N GLU A 442 -0.75 -17.53 4.09
CA GLU A 442 -0.77 -18.82 3.37
C GLU A 442 0.40 -19.01 2.39
N SER A 443 1.55 -18.43 2.70
CA SER A 443 2.68 -18.36 1.78
C SER A 443 3.75 -19.40 2.14
N TYR A 444 4.43 -19.91 1.11
CA TYR A 444 5.63 -20.73 1.30
C TYR A 444 6.80 -19.83 1.66
N ILE A 445 7.49 -20.12 2.76
CA ILE A 445 8.69 -19.42 3.20
C ILE A 445 9.85 -20.41 3.23
N ASP A 446 10.85 -20.20 2.39
CA ASP A 446 12.05 -21.04 2.35
C ASP A 446 13.03 -20.70 3.49
N VAL A 447 13.96 -21.61 3.76
CA VAL A 447 14.79 -21.64 4.98
C VAL A 447 15.81 -20.51 5.09
N PHE A 448 16.07 -19.78 4.00
CA PHE A 448 17.07 -18.70 3.97
C PHE A 448 16.63 -17.45 4.76
N ILE A 449 15.34 -17.31 5.06
CA ILE A 449 14.82 -16.24 5.90
C ILE A 449 15.32 -16.44 7.34
N ASP A 450 15.91 -15.40 7.92
CA ASP A 450 16.40 -15.44 9.29
C ASP A 450 15.25 -15.79 10.25
N PRO A 451 15.46 -16.63 11.29
CA PRO A 451 14.42 -17.00 12.23
C PRO A 451 13.72 -15.82 12.91
N LYS A 452 14.39 -14.65 13.05
CA LYS A 452 13.77 -13.41 13.52
C LYS A 452 12.64 -12.94 12.62
N GLY A 453 12.68 -13.27 11.33
CA GLY A 453 11.70 -12.92 10.30
C GLY A 453 11.80 -11.47 9.84
N TRP A 454 11.84 -10.53 10.79
CA TRP A 454 11.77 -9.09 10.54
C TRP A 454 13.01 -8.40 11.13
N THR A 455 13.39 -7.23 10.58
CA THR A 455 14.52 -6.44 11.08
C THR A 455 14.13 -4.97 11.30
N GLU A 456 14.81 -4.32 12.24
CA GLU A 456 14.62 -2.89 12.55
C GLU A 456 14.96 -2.01 11.33
N TRP A 457 14.36 -0.82 11.26
CA TRP A 457 14.78 0.23 10.33
C TRP A 457 15.94 1.05 10.91
N SER A 458 15.70 1.67 12.07
CA SER A 458 16.66 2.39 12.89
C SER A 458 16.23 2.39 14.35
N ASP A 459 17.08 1.86 15.24
CA ASP A 459 16.80 1.70 16.67
C ASP A 459 15.41 1.05 16.93
N ASP A 460 14.75 1.41 18.03
CA ASP A 460 13.45 0.86 18.44
C ASP A 460 12.23 1.64 17.89
N GLU A 461 12.42 2.55 16.92
CA GLU A 461 11.32 3.38 16.41
C GLU A 461 10.28 2.57 15.63
N GLY A 462 9.00 2.76 15.97
CA GLY A 462 7.87 2.14 15.26
C GLY A 462 7.59 0.68 15.62
N LEU A 463 8.42 0.04 16.46
CA LEU A 463 8.27 -1.39 16.80
C LEU A 463 7.00 -1.70 17.61
N ASP A 464 6.44 -0.69 18.28
CA ASP A 464 5.21 -0.73 19.07
C ASP A 464 3.95 -0.37 18.25
N THR A 465 4.13 0.30 17.11
CA THR A 465 3.05 0.91 16.32
C THR A 465 2.87 0.29 14.93
N LEU A 466 3.89 -0.41 14.43
CA LEU A 466 3.80 -1.21 13.21
C LEU A 466 2.80 -2.37 13.36
N TYR A 467 2.43 -2.98 12.24
CA TYR A 467 1.62 -4.19 12.19
C TYR A 467 2.23 -5.19 11.20
N TYR A 468 2.99 -6.15 11.72
CA TYR A 468 3.57 -7.25 10.95
C TYR A 468 2.89 -8.57 11.29
N GLY A 469 2.12 -9.09 10.33
CA GLY A 469 1.27 -10.26 10.51
C GLY A 469 1.75 -11.49 9.74
N GLU A 470 1.73 -12.65 10.38
CA GLU A 470 1.90 -13.95 9.71
C GLU A 470 0.67 -14.84 9.97
N TYR A 471 0.11 -15.45 8.92
CA TYR A 471 -1.04 -16.36 8.99
C TYR A 471 -0.83 -17.59 8.10
N ALA A 472 -0.94 -18.79 8.68
CA ALA A 472 -0.93 -20.07 7.96
C ALA A 472 0.21 -20.26 6.93
N ASN A 473 1.35 -19.59 7.13
CA ASN A 473 2.53 -19.75 6.29
C ASN A 473 3.15 -21.14 6.52
N TYR A 474 3.72 -21.71 5.47
CA TYR A 474 4.31 -23.05 5.48
C TYR A 474 5.71 -23.04 4.86
N GLY A 475 6.40 -24.17 4.94
CA GLY A 475 7.79 -24.28 4.49
C GLY A 475 8.81 -24.14 5.62
N PRO A 476 10.09 -24.40 5.34
CA PRO A 476 11.11 -24.51 6.38
C PRO A 476 11.46 -23.18 7.06
N GLY A 477 11.20 -22.03 6.43
CA GLY A 477 11.39 -20.69 7.00
C GLY A 477 10.16 -20.12 7.73
N SER A 478 9.04 -20.85 7.77
CA SER A 478 7.78 -20.34 8.35
C SER A 478 7.66 -20.53 9.87
N GLY A 479 8.66 -21.11 10.53
CA GLY A 479 8.65 -21.32 11.97
C GLY A 479 8.67 -20.01 12.75
N THR A 480 7.72 -19.82 13.68
CA THR A 480 7.50 -18.52 14.34
C THR A 480 8.04 -18.42 15.77
N VAL A 481 8.57 -19.51 16.33
CA VAL A 481 9.05 -19.59 17.73
C VAL A 481 10.17 -18.60 18.04
N ASN A 482 11.02 -18.29 17.04
CA ASN A 482 12.19 -17.41 17.19
C ASN A 482 12.01 -16.04 16.53
N ARG A 483 10.77 -15.68 16.16
CA ARG A 483 10.47 -14.36 15.60
C ARG A 483 10.78 -13.28 16.63
N VAL A 484 10.92 -12.06 16.13
CA VAL A 484 11.02 -10.85 16.95
C VAL A 484 9.90 -10.76 17.99
N LYS A 485 10.17 -10.08 19.10
CA LYS A 485 9.23 -9.92 20.23
C LYS A 485 8.61 -8.52 20.29
N TRP A 486 8.56 -7.83 19.15
CA TRP A 486 8.00 -6.50 19.06
C TRP A 486 6.48 -6.53 19.31
N GLU A 487 5.94 -5.48 19.91
CA GLU A 487 4.50 -5.40 20.18
C GLU A 487 3.67 -5.35 18.89
N GLY A 488 4.21 -4.73 17.82
CA GLY A 488 3.58 -4.71 16.50
C GLY A 488 3.70 -6.00 15.68
N TYR A 489 4.38 -7.04 16.19
CA TYR A 489 4.42 -8.35 15.51
C TYR A 489 3.28 -9.26 15.98
N HIS A 490 2.57 -9.88 15.03
CA HIS A 490 1.36 -10.64 15.29
C HIS A 490 1.32 -11.98 14.56
N LEU A 491 1.03 -13.04 15.31
CA LEU A 491 0.46 -14.26 14.75
C LEU A 491 -1.04 -14.07 14.64
N MET A 492 -1.55 -14.00 13.42
CA MET A 492 -2.94 -13.66 13.18
C MET A 492 -3.85 -14.89 13.30
N ASP A 493 -5.10 -14.65 13.65
CA ASP A 493 -6.19 -15.61 13.45
C ASP A 493 -6.84 -15.43 12.06
N TYR A 494 -7.80 -16.28 11.73
CA TYR A 494 -8.48 -16.26 10.44
C TYR A 494 -9.21 -14.93 10.20
N ASP A 495 -9.97 -14.43 11.18
CA ASP A 495 -10.78 -13.23 11.01
C ASP A 495 -9.91 -11.99 10.76
N THR A 496 -8.80 -11.88 11.51
CA THR A 496 -7.83 -10.81 11.31
C THR A 496 -7.16 -10.90 9.94
N ALA A 497 -6.70 -12.09 9.55
CA ALA A 497 -6.08 -12.35 8.26
C ALA A 497 -7.04 -12.07 7.08
N TYR A 498 -8.32 -12.40 7.21
CA TYR A 498 -9.33 -12.22 6.15
C TYR A 498 -9.51 -10.76 5.75
N ASN A 499 -9.30 -9.80 6.68
CA ASN A 499 -9.34 -8.37 6.38
C ASN A 499 -8.24 -7.92 5.40
N PHE A 500 -7.18 -8.71 5.25
CA PHE A 500 -6.09 -8.47 4.30
C PHE A 500 -6.24 -9.23 2.98
N SER A 501 -7.39 -9.90 2.76
CA SER A 501 -7.73 -10.58 1.51
C SER A 501 -8.09 -9.60 0.39
N VAL A 502 -8.13 -10.09 -0.85
CA VAL A 502 -8.53 -9.30 -2.02
C VAL A 502 -9.91 -8.65 -1.84
N SER A 503 -10.87 -9.37 -1.27
CA SER A 503 -12.27 -8.92 -1.16
C SER A 503 -12.46 -7.79 -0.15
N GLU A 504 -11.71 -7.76 0.93
CA GLU A 504 -11.84 -6.75 1.99
C GLU A 504 -10.80 -5.63 1.85
N PHE A 505 -9.53 -5.96 1.61
CA PHE A 505 -8.43 -4.99 1.67
C PHE A 505 -8.39 -4.04 0.47
N ILE A 506 -8.63 -4.57 -0.73
CA ILE A 506 -8.62 -3.80 -1.98
C ILE A 506 -9.96 -3.81 -2.70
N ILE A 507 -11.00 -4.34 -2.04
CA ILE A 507 -12.38 -4.41 -2.56
C ILE A 507 -12.40 -5.03 -3.97
N GLY A 508 -11.62 -6.09 -4.16
CA GLY A 508 -11.30 -6.64 -5.48
C GLY A 508 -12.53 -6.99 -6.31
N GLY A 509 -13.59 -7.49 -5.68
CA GLY A 509 -14.86 -7.80 -6.33
C GLY A 509 -15.53 -6.60 -7.04
N ALA A 510 -15.19 -5.36 -6.68
CA ALA A 510 -15.73 -4.17 -7.33
C ALA A 510 -15.06 -3.85 -8.69
N TRP A 511 -13.83 -4.30 -8.93
CA TRP A 511 -13.05 -3.86 -10.10
C TRP A 511 -12.25 -4.96 -10.79
N LEU A 512 -11.70 -5.95 -10.07
CA LEU A 512 -10.87 -7.02 -10.64
C LEU A 512 -11.64 -7.90 -11.63
N GLY A 513 -12.94 -8.16 -11.39
CA GLY A 513 -13.78 -8.92 -12.32
C GLY A 513 -13.86 -8.30 -13.73
N SER A 514 -13.61 -6.99 -13.87
CA SER A 514 -13.56 -6.34 -15.17
C SER A 514 -12.25 -6.62 -15.91
N THR A 515 -11.14 -6.90 -15.22
CA THR A 515 -9.79 -7.06 -15.79
C THR A 515 -9.63 -8.35 -16.59
N SER A 516 -10.47 -9.36 -16.31
CA SER A 516 -10.31 -10.74 -16.78
C SER A 516 -9.04 -11.44 -16.27
N PHE A 517 -8.34 -10.87 -15.29
CA PHE A 517 -7.27 -11.56 -14.58
C PHE A 517 -7.89 -12.48 -13.50
N PRO A 518 -7.31 -13.66 -13.27
CA PRO A 518 -7.73 -14.49 -12.15
C PRO A 518 -7.41 -13.79 -10.82
N TYR A 519 -8.17 -14.10 -9.78
CA TYR A 519 -7.90 -13.68 -8.41
C TYR A 519 -8.69 -14.58 -7.45
N ASP A 520 -8.15 -14.81 -6.26
CA ASP A 520 -8.83 -15.48 -5.18
C ASP A 520 -9.34 -14.41 -4.20
N ASP A 521 -10.65 -14.41 -3.94
CA ASP A 521 -11.35 -13.33 -3.20
C ASP A 521 -10.99 -13.29 -1.70
N GLY A 522 -10.81 -14.45 -1.08
CA GLY A 522 -10.56 -14.63 0.35
C GLY A 522 -9.22 -15.31 0.60
N ILE A 523 -8.99 -15.68 1.85
CA ILE A 523 -7.96 -16.64 2.28
C ILE A 523 -8.57 -18.05 2.34
#